data_AF-A0A381VRP7-F1
#
_entry.id   AF-A0A381VRP7-F1
#
_cell.length_a   1.000
_cell.length_b   1.000
_cell.length_c   1.000
_cell.angle_alpha   90.00
_cell.angle_beta   90.00
_cell.angle_gamma   90.00
#
_symmetry.space_group_name_H-M   'P 1'
#
loop_
_entity.id
_entity.type
_entity.pdbx_description
1 polymer ?
#
loop_
_entity_poly.entity_id
_entity_poly.type
_entity_poly.pdbx_seq_one_letter_code
_entity_poly.pdbx_strand_id
1 'polypeptide(L)'
;MVEGKSESNKIELPSNLTVGDLAAKLNLDSVDVIKQLMRAGYMLSINQKIEYELASLISKSFGFTPLEIKDYSDETQSLKSQAQGDEIKPPVVTILGHVDHGKTTLLDKIRQTAVAESEFGGITQKLSAYKLKYKDSFITFLDTPGHEAFSTLRSRGAKVTDIAIIIIA
;
A
#
# COMPACT_ATOMS: atom_id res chain seq x y z
N MET A 1 39.58 19.39 -20.09
CA MET A 1 38.25 19.95 -19.79
C MET A 1 37.28 18.79 -19.75
N VAL A 2 36.85 18.47 -18.53
CA VAL A 2 35.74 17.59 -18.10
C VAL A 2 35.84 16.09 -18.43
N GLU A 3 36.44 15.33 -17.50
CA GLU A 3 36.27 13.88 -17.34
C GLU A 3 34.91 13.54 -16.69
N GLY A 4 34.33 12.42 -17.11
CA GLY A 4 32.99 11.97 -16.78
C GLY A 4 32.74 11.70 -15.29
N LYS A 5 31.59 12.17 -14.79
CA LYS A 5 31.08 11.81 -13.46
C LYS A 5 30.17 10.59 -13.55
N SER A 6 30.60 9.55 -12.84
CA SER A 6 30.07 8.21 -12.73
C SER A 6 28.61 8.15 -12.29
N GLU A 7 27.80 7.37 -13.02
CA GLU A 7 26.40 7.06 -12.73
C GLU A 7 26.19 6.00 -11.61
N SER A 8 27.19 5.70 -10.78
CA SER A 8 27.21 4.48 -9.95
C SER A 8 26.60 4.59 -8.54
N ASN A 9 26.14 5.76 -8.08
CA ASN A 9 25.76 5.96 -6.67
C ASN A 9 24.30 6.44 -6.46
N LYS A 10 23.40 6.23 -7.43
CA LYS A 10 21.98 6.54 -7.26
C LYS A 10 21.33 5.45 -6.39
N ILE A 11 20.56 5.85 -5.38
CA ILE A 11 19.85 4.91 -4.51
C ILE A 11 18.39 5.31 -4.37
N GLU A 12 17.51 4.32 -4.48
CA GLU A 12 16.07 4.49 -4.38
C GLU A 12 15.63 4.31 -2.92
N LEU A 13 15.06 5.37 -2.34
CA LEU A 13 14.57 5.40 -0.97
C LEU A 13 13.05 5.61 -0.97
N PRO A 14 12.29 4.80 -0.20
CA PRO A 14 10.86 5.00 -0.03
C PRO A 14 10.59 6.23 0.84
N SER A 15 9.33 6.69 0.85
CA SER A 15 8.90 7.84 1.66
C SER A 15 9.14 7.65 3.17
N ASN A 16 9.06 6.40 3.66
CA ASN A 16 9.37 6.02 5.03
C ASN A 16 10.09 4.66 5.05
N LEU A 17 11.14 4.54 5.87
CA LEU A 17 11.83 3.26 6.13
C LEU A 17 12.42 3.22 7.53
N THR A 18 12.82 2.05 8.02
CA THR A 18 13.56 1.97 9.29
C THR A 18 15.04 2.32 9.11
N VAL A 19 15.71 2.69 10.20
CA VAL A 19 17.17 2.92 10.19
C VAL A 19 17.93 1.67 9.73
N GLY A 20 17.47 0.47 10.11
CA GLY A 20 18.02 -0.80 9.65
C GLY A 20 17.85 -1.01 8.14
N ASP A 21 16.66 -0.70 7.61
CA ASP A 21 16.41 -0.78 6.17
C ASP A 21 17.28 0.19 5.37
N LEU A 22 17.53 1.39 5.93
CA LEU A 22 18.42 2.37 5.31
C LEU A 22 19.86 1.84 5.24
N ALA A 23 20.35 1.23 6.32
CA ALA A 23 21.67 0.63 6.36
C ALA A 23 21.80 -0.53 5.35
N ALA A 24 20.79 -1.40 5.28
CA ALA A 24 20.74 -2.49 4.30
C ALA A 24 20.73 -1.97 2.85
N LYS A 25 19.93 -0.94 2.55
CA LYS A 25 19.89 -0.30 1.23
C LYS A 25 21.22 0.33 0.85
N LEU A 26 21.90 0.99 1.79
CA LEU A 26 23.21 1.61 1.56
C LEU A 26 24.36 0.60 1.57
N ASN A 27 24.10 -0.68 1.89
CA ASN A 27 25.11 -1.72 2.11
C ASN A 27 26.18 -1.29 3.14
N LEU A 28 25.72 -0.66 4.24
CA LEU A 28 26.53 -0.18 5.35
C LEU A 28 26.14 -0.87 6.66
N ASP A 29 27.04 -0.84 7.65
CA ASP A 29 26.70 -1.30 9.00
C ASP A 29 25.67 -0.35 9.64
N SER A 30 24.64 -0.92 10.26
CA SER A 30 23.62 -0.18 11.00
C SER A 30 24.23 0.73 12.07
N VAL A 31 25.35 0.30 12.67
CA VAL A 31 26.08 1.09 13.68
C VAL A 31 26.61 2.41 13.09
N ASP A 32 27.10 2.40 11.86
CA ASP A 32 27.67 3.59 11.24
C ASP A 32 26.59 4.57 10.77
N VAL A 33 25.45 4.05 10.31
CA VAL A 33 24.26 4.87 10.02
C VAL A 33 23.73 5.54 11.30
N ILE A 34 23.65 4.80 12.41
CA ILE A 34 23.23 5.35 13.72
C ILE A 34 24.20 6.44 14.19
N LYS A 35 25.53 6.23 14.08
CA LYS A 35 26.52 7.27 14.42
C LYS A 35 26.33 8.53 13.58
N GLN A 36 26.02 8.38 12.29
CA GLN A 36 25.79 9.52 11.41
C GLN A 36 24.50 10.26 11.76
N LEU A 37 23.43 9.53 12.12
CA LEU A 37 22.20 10.12 12.65
C LEU A 37 22.47 10.91 13.94
N MET A 38 23.29 10.37 14.85
CA MET A 38 23.69 11.07 16.08
C MET A 38 24.46 12.36 15.78
N ARG A 39 25.36 12.35 14.78
CA ARG A 39 26.08 13.56 14.33
C ARG A 39 25.14 14.62 13.74
N ALA A 40 24.04 14.18 13.10
CA ALA A 40 22.99 15.05 12.60
C ALA A 40 22.00 15.51 13.69
N GLY A 41 22.19 15.09 14.95
CA GLY A 41 21.35 15.48 16.08
C GLY A 41 20.17 14.54 16.38
N TYR A 42 20.06 13.42 15.68
CA TYR A 42 18.97 12.45 15.83
C TYR A 42 19.42 11.22 16.63
N MET A 43 18.80 10.99 17.79
CA MET A 43 19.04 9.79 18.60
C MET A 43 18.02 8.72 18.24
N LEU A 44 18.33 7.93 17.21
CA LEU A 44 17.43 6.89 16.72
C LEU A 44 17.99 5.47 16.85
N SER A 45 17.11 4.50 17.07
CA SER A 45 17.44 3.07 17.13
C SER A 45 17.18 2.35 15.80
N ILE A 46 17.75 1.16 15.63
CA ILE A 46 17.69 0.40 14.36
C ILE A 46 16.27 0.18 13.82
N ASN A 47 15.29 -0.01 14.70
CA ASN A 47 13.90 -0.31 14.33
C ASN A 47 13.01 0.94 14.19
N GLN A 48 13.55 2.14 14.47
CA GLN A 48 12.78 3.36 14.34
C GLN A 48 12.64 3.77 12.88
N LYS A 49 11.43 4.24 12.54
CA LYS A 49 11.11 4.76 11.22
C LYS A 49 11.63 6.17 11.06
N ILE A 50 12.12 6.47 9.86
CA ILE A 50 12.59 7.78 9.43
C ILE A 50 11.96 8.15 8.09
N GLU A 51 11.70 9.44 7.92
CA GLU A 51 11.17 10.02 6.70
C GLU A 51 12.26 10.14 5.64
N TYR A 52 11.83 10.20 4.38
CA TYR A 52 12.72 10.35 3.23
C TYR A 52 13.68 11.55 3.37
N GLU A 53 13.24 12.68 3.91
CA GLU A 53 14.13 13.85 4.08
C GLU A 53 15.34 13.53 4.94
N LEU A 54 15.13 12.87 6.08
CA LEU A 54 16.20 12.47 6.98
C LEU A 54 17.05 11.37 6.37
N ALA A 55 16.43 10.35 5.77
CA ALA A 55 17.15 9.28 5.08
C ALA A 55 18.04 9.82 3.95
N SER A 56 17.51 10.75 3.16
CA SER A 56 18.19 11.45 2.07
C SER A 56 19.40 12.24 2.55
N LEU A 57 19.26 12.96 3.67
CA LEU A 57 20.37 13.71 4.29
C LEU A 57 21.52 12.77 4.70
N ILE A 58 21.19 11.64 5.32
CA ILE A 58 22.17 10.66 5.78
C ILE A 58 22.83 9.96 4.58
N SER A 59 22.06 9.51 3.59
CA SER A 59 22.59 8.89 2.37
C SER A 59 23.56 9.81 1.61
N LYS A 60 23.25 11.11 1.53
CA LYS A 60 24.15 12.11 0.92
C LYS A 60 25.48 12.23 1.67
N SER A 61 25.47 12.09 2.99
CA SER A 61 26.70 12.11 3.80
C SER A 61 27.64 10.94 3.49
N PHE A 62 27.10 9.83 2.99
CA PHE A 62 27.86 8.66 2.54
C PHE A 62 28.17 8.67 1.03
N GLY A 63 27.84 9.76 0.31
CA GLY A 63 28.13 9.90 -1.12
C GLY A 63 27.11 9.24 -2.05
N PHE A 64 25.94 8.89 -1.55
CA PHE A 64 24.82 8.39 -2.36
C PHE A 64 23.90 9.53 -2.80
N THR A 65 23.31 9.39 -3.99
CA THR A 65 22.30 10.30 -4.53
C THR A 65 20.92 9.67 -4.35
N PRO A 66 20.15 10.06 -3.32
CA PRO A 66 18.85 9.49 -3.05
C PRO A 66 17.81 9.96 -4.08
N LEU A 67 17.00 9.00 -4.55
CA LEU A 67 15.83 9.21 -5.38
C LEU A 67 14.61 8.77 -4.58
N GLU A 68 13.63 9.67 -4.45
CA GLU A 68 12.39 9.37 -3.75
C GLU A 68 11.51 8.47 -4.61
N ILE A 69 11.16 7.31 -4.07
CA ILE A 69 10.07 6.49 -4.60
C ILE A 69 8.85 6.71 -3.71
N LYS A 70 7.78 7.18 -4.33
CA LYS A 70 6.46 7.17 -3.71
C LYS A 70 5.92 5.75 -3.76
N ASP A 71 6.22 4.98 -2.72
CA ASP A 71 5.55 3.72 -2.49
C ASP A 71 4.09 4.01 -2.10
N TYR A 72 3.17 3.76 -3.03
CA TYR A 72 1.72 3.88 -2.82
C TYR A 72 1.15 2.84 -1.83
N SER A 73 2.02 2.07 -1.14
CA SER A 73 1.61 0.88 -0.40
C SER A 73 1.52 1.00 1.11
N ASP A 74 1.82 2.14 1.75
CA ASP A 74 1.79 2.23 3.22
C ASP A 74 1.27 3.55 3.80
N GLU A 75 0.13 4.06 3.30
CA GLU A 75 -0.69 5.01 4.06
C GLU A 75 -1.64 4.28 5.02
N THR A 76 -1.06 3.62 6.03
CA THR A 76 -1.83 3.28 7.24
C THR A 76 -1.32 4.13 8.39
N GLN A 77 -2.16 5.10 8.78
CA GLN A 77 -2.08 5.94 9.99
C GLN A 77 -1.24 7.22 9.88
N SER A 78 -1.89 8.29 9.38
CA SER A 78 -2.02 9.59 10.07
C SER A 78 -2.35 10.69 9.05
N LEU A 79 -3.59 10.73 8.56
CA LEU A 79 -4.11 11.90 7.85
C LEU A 79 -5.28 12.50 8.64
N LYS A 80 -4.92 13.23 9.71
CA LYS A 80 -5.69 14.42 10.11
C LYS A 80 -5.02 15.63 9.46
N SER A 81 -5.07 15.69 8.14
CA SER A 81 -4.62 16.86 7.39
C SER A 81 -5.81 17.39 6.61
N GLN A 82 -6.09 18.66 6.85
CA GLN A 82 -7.24 19.42 6.39
C GLN A 82 -7.43 19.28 4.87
N ALA A 83 -8.46 18.54 4.44
CA ALA A 83 -8.94 18.60 3.07
C ALA A 83 -9.83 19.85 2.94
N GLN A 84 -9.24 20.98 2.58
CA GLN A 84 -9.96 22.05 1.91
C GLN A 84 -9.92 21.74 0.41
N GLY A 85 -10.99 21.11 -0.07
CA GLY A 85 -11.20 20.72 -1.45
C GLY A 85 -12.06 19.48 -1.50
N ASP A 86 -13.28 19.59 -2.03
CA ASP A 86 -14.18 18.46 -2.32
C ASP A 86 -13.62 17.61 -3.47
N GLU A 87 -12.45 16.99 -3.28
CA GLU A 87 -12.05 15.89 -4.15
C GLU A 87 -12.98 14.72 -3.88
N ILE A 88 -13.89 14.47 -4.82
CA ILE A 88 -14.84 13.34 -4.77
C ILE A 88 -14.02 12.06 -4.84
N LYS A 89 -13.80 11.44 -3.68
CA LYS A 89 -13.11 10.15 -3.58
C LYS A 89 -13.97 9.05 -4.21
N PRO A 90 -13.40 8.16 -5.03
CA PRO A 90 -14.10 6.98 -5.55
C PRO A 90 -14.67 6.14 -4.39
N PRO A 91 -15.97 5.83 -4.37
CA PRO A 91 -16.56 5.03 -3.30
C PRO A 91 -15.99 3.61 -3.31
N VAL A 92 -15.77 3.07 -2.11
CA VAL A 92 -15.37 1.69 -1.88
C VAL A 92 -16.60 0.88 -1.49
N VAL A 93 -16.91 -0.14 -2.29
CA VAL A 93 -18.11 -0.97 -2.19
C VAL A 93 -17.72 -2.40 -1.85
N THR A 94 -18.27 -2.99 -0.79
CA THR A 94 -18.08 -4.41 -0.48
C THR A 94 -19.32 -5.22 -0.81
N ILE A 95 -19.13 -6.46 -1.23
CA ILE A 95 -20.23 -7.42 -1.42
C ILE A 95 -20.20 -8.47 -0.30
N LEU A 96 -21.33 -8.61 0.38
CA LEU A 96 -21.57 -9.50 1.51
C LEU A 96 -22.70 -10.49 1.20
N GLY A 97 -22.70 -11.63 1.88
CA GLY A 97 -23.74 -12.66 1.71
C GLY A 97 -23.20 -14.07 1.99
N HIS A 98 -24.12 -15.03 2.16
CA HIS A 98 -23.80 -16.43 2.44
C HIS A 98 -23.08 -17.11 1.26
N VAL A 99 -22.47 -18.28 1.49
CA VAL A 99 -21.84 -19.10 0.43
C VAL A 99 -22.86 -19.40 -0.68
N ASP A 100 -22.41 -19.46 -1.93
CA ASP A 100 -23.23 -19.77 -3.12
C ASP A 100 -24.38 -18.82 -3.47
N HIS A 101 -24.50 -17.67 -2.79
CA HIS A 101 -25.47 -16.62 -3.16
C HIS A 101 -25.08 -15.83 -4.43
N GLY A 102 -24.12 -16.31 -5.23
CA GLY A 102 -23.74 -15.65 -6.50
C GLY A 102 -22.98 -14.33 -6.35
N LYS A 103 -22.35 -14.05 -5.21
CA LYS A 103 -21.51 -12.84 -4.99
C LYS A 103 -20.44 -12.69 -6.07
N THR A 104 -19.64 -13.73 -6.27
CA THR A 104 -18.55 -13.75 -7.25
C THR A 104 -19.11 -13.68 -8.67
N THR A 105 -20.24 -14.34 -8.94
CA THR A 105 -20.92 -14.29 -10.25
C THR A 105 -21.41 -12.88 -10.60
N LEU A 106 -21.94 -12.13 -9.62
CA LEU A 106 -22.34 -10.74 -9.81
C LEU A 106 -21.12 -9.86 -10.12
N LEU A 107 -20.03 -10.03 -9.35
CA LEU A 107 -18.78 -9.29 -9.55
C LEU A 107 -18.15 -9.60 -10.91
N ASP A 108 -18.17 -10.85 -11.34
CA ASP A 108 -17.64 -11.29 -12.63
C ASP A 108 -18.40 -10.66 -13.80
N LYS A 109 -19.73 -10.59 -13.72
CA LYS A 109 -20.56 -9.87 -14.70
C LYS A 109 -20.25 -8.37 -14.73
N ILE A 110 -20.07 -7.76 -13.56
CA ILE A 110 -19.71 -6.34 -13.45
C ILE A 110 -18.29 -6.08 -14.01
N ARG A 111 -17.37 -7.04 -13.84
CA ARG A 111 -15.96 -6.93 -14.26
C ARG A 111 -15.73 -7.34 -15.73
N GLN A 112 -16.72 -7.89 -16.43
CA GLN A 112 -16.58 -8.48 -17.78
C GLN A 112 -15.47 -9.55 -17.85
N THR A 113 -15.36 -10.37 -16.81
CA THR A 113 -14.29 -11.36 -16.64
C THR A 113 -14.85 -12.59 -15.91
N ALA A 114 -14.20 -13.75 -15.98
CA ALA A 114 -14.66 -14.98 -15.32
C ALA A 114 -13.66 -15.46 -14.26
N VAL A 115 -13.56 -14.79 -13.11
CA VAL A 115 -12.66 -15.25 -12.04
C VAL A 115 -13.24 -16.43 -11.27
N ALA A 116 -14.55 -16.49 -11.05
CA ALA A 116 -15.20 -17.62 -10.38
C ALA A 116 -14.88 -18.96 -11.05
N GLU A 117 -14.80 -19.00 -12.38
CA GLU A 117 -14.46 -20.23 -13.14
C GLU A 117 -12.98 -20.61 -13.03
N SER A 118 -12.11 -19.64 -12.75
CA SER A 118 -10.65 -19.84 -12.66
C SER A 118 -10.15 -20.12 -11.24
N GLU A 119 -10.98 -19.89 -10.21
CA GLU A 119 -10.63 -20.07 -8.80
C GLU A 119 -10.93 -21.51 -8.34
N PHE A 120 -10.00 -22.12 -7.59
CA PHE A 120 -10.16 -23.50 -7.13
C PHE A 120 -11.42 -23.64 -6.25
N GLY A 121 -12.37 -24.46 -6.70
CA GLY A 121 -13.64 -24.69 -6.01
C GLY A 121 -14.76 -23.70 -6.35
N GLY A 122 -14.58 -22.79 -7.32
CA GLY A 122 -15.65 -21.92 -7.81
C GLY A 122 -16.08 -20.80 -6.86
N ILE A 123 -15.29 -20.53 -5.82
CA ILE A 123 -15.61 -19.58 -4.75
C ILE A 123 -14.46 -18.61 -4.47
N THR A 124 -14.80 -17.37 -4.08
CA THR A 124 -13.82 -16.38 -3.61
C THR A 124 -13.22 -16.79 -2.27
N GLN A 125 -11.91 -17.04 -2.23
CA GLN A 125 -11.19 -17.37 -0.98
C GLN A 125 -10.32 -16.23 -0.46
N LYS A 126 -9.89 -15.30 -1.33
CA LYS A 126 -9.02 -14.17 -0.99
C LYS A 126 -9.79 -12.85 -0.99
N LEU A 127 -9.45 -11.95 -0.07
CA LEU A 127 -9.91 -10.56 -0.13
C LEU A 127 -9.26 -9.87 -1.33
N SER A 128 -10.05 -9.45 -2.30
CA SER A 128 -9.57 -8.84 -3.53
C SER A 128 -10.25 -7.50 -3.78
N ALA A 129 -9.48 -6.54 -4.27
CA ALA A 129 -9.98 -5.21 -4.63
C ALA A 129 -9.83 -4.98 -6.13
N TYR A 130 -10.83 -4.34 -6.76
CA TYR A 130 -10.70 -3.92 -8.15
C TYR A 130 -11.42 -2.60 -8.41
N LYS A 131 -10.87 -1.81 -9.32
CA LYS A 131 -11.39 -0.49 -9.67
C LYS A 131 -12.07 -0.56 -11.03
N LEU A 132 -13.31 -0.10 -11.11
CA LEU A 132 -14.05 0.02 -12.37
C LEU A 132 -14.39 1.49 -12.64
N LYS A 133 -14.36 1.86 -13.91
CA LYS A 133 -14.83 3.18 -14.36
C LYS A 133 -16.31 3.06 -14.73
N TYR A 134 -17.15 3.84 -14.08
CA TYR A 134 -18.56 3.99 -14.42
C TYR A 134 -18.84 5.44 -14.79
N LYS A 135 -19.14 5.68 -16.08
CA LYS A 135 -19.19 7.03 -16.66
C LYS A 135 -17.85 7.76 -16.44
N ASP A 136 -17.86 8.94 -15.83
CA ASP A 136 -16.66 9.74 -15.54
C ASP A 136 -16.10 9.54 -14.12
N SER A 137 -16.67 8.60 -13.36
CA SER A 137 -16.26 8.32 -11.98
C SER A 137 -15.75 6.89 -11.83
N PHE A 138 -14.90 6.69 -10.83
CA PHE A 138 -14.41 5.35 -10.49
C PHE A 138 -15.15 4.81 -9.27
N ILE A 139 -15.30 3.48 -9.21
CA ILE A 139 -15.84 2.75 -8.07
C ILE A 139 -14.86 1.61 -7.77
N THR A 140 -14.52 1.44 -6.50
CA THR A 140 -13.65 0.34 -6.05
C THR A 140 -14.51 -0.73 -5.40
N PHE A 141 -14.43 -1.97 -5.88
CA PHE A 141 -15.14 -3.10 -5.29
C PHE A 141 -14.19 -3.97 -4.47
N LEU A 142 -14.67 -4.41 -3.31
CA LEU A 142 -14.03 -5.36 -2.42
C LEU A 142 -14.85 -6.64 -2.37
N ASP A 143 -14.26 -7.71 -2.92
CA ASP A 143 -14.84 -9.05 -2.87
C ASP A 143 -14.44 -9.73 -1.57
N THR A 144 -15.43 -10.20 -0.80
CA THR A 144 -15.20 -10.85 0.49
C THR A 144 -15.71 -12.29 0.50
N PRO A 145 -15.00 -13.24 1.16
CA PRO A 145 -15.43 -14.63 1.20
C PRO A 145 -16.75 -14.84 1.99
N GLY A 146 -17.59 -15.73 1.47
CA GLY A 146 -18.89 -16.08 2.07
C GLY A 146 -18.86 -17.12 3.19
N HIS A 147 -17.79 -17.90 3.32
CA HIS A 147 -17.69 -18.98 4.31
C HIS A 147 -17.41 -18.42 5.71
N GLU A 148 -18.01 -19.00 6.75
CA GLU A 148 -17.85 -18.57 8.15
C GLU A 148 -16.40 -18.56 8.65
N ALA A 149 -15.55 -19.48 8.17
CA ALA A 149 -14.12 -19.53 8.46
C ALA A 149 -13.37 -18.23 8.10
N PHE A 150 -13.96 -17.37 7.26
CA PHE A 150 -13.39 -16.09 6.83
C PHE A 150 -14.13 -14.88 7.44
N SER A 151 -14.84 -15.06 8.56
CA SER A 151 -15.54 -13.98 9.27
C SER A 151 -14.64 -12.76 9.54
N THR A 152 -13.37 -12.98 9.88
CA THR A 152 -12.38 -11.91 10.09
C THR A 152 -12.14 -11.08 8.82
N LEU A 153 -12.06 -11.71 7.65
CA LEU A 153 -11.88 -11.01 6.37
C LEU A 153 -13.14 -10.22 5.99
N ARG A 154 -14.31 -10.78 6.25
CA ARG A 154 -15.59 -10.11 6.04
C ARG A 154 -15.74 -8.88 6.94
N SER A 155 -15.41 -9.01 8.22
CA SER A 155 -15.41 -7.89 9.17
C SER A 155 -14.43 -6.80 8.76
N ARG A 156 -13.25 -7.19 8.25
CA ARG A 156 -12.29 -6.23 7.71
C ARG A 156 -12.87 -5.48 6.50
N GLY A 157 -13.41 -6.19 5.50
CA GLY A 157 -14.02 -5.58 4.31
C GLY A 157 -15.15 -4.60 4.67
N ALA A 158 -16.04 -4.98 5.59
CA ALA A 158 -17.11 -4.11 6.06
C ALA A 158 -16.63 -2.83 6.78
N LYS A 159 -15.43 -2.84 7.38
CA LYS A 159 -14.87 -1.66 8.09
C LYS A 159 -14.17 -0.66 7.18
N VAL A 160 -13.70 -1.09 6.01
CA VAL A 160 -12.95 -0.24 5.06
C VAL A 160 -13.79 0.21 3.87
N THR A 161 -15.10 0.03 3.92
CA THR A 161 -16.02 0.34 2.81
C THR A 161 -16.99 1.46 3.14
N ASP A 162 -17.29 2.28 2.14
CA ASP A 162 -18.28 3.35 2.22
C ASP A 162 -19.69 2.78 2.06
N ILE A 163 -19.83 1.72 1.25
CA ILE A 163 -21.11 1.09 0.90
C ILE A 163 -20.98 -0.44 0.97
N ALA A 164 -21.99 -1.10 1.54
CA ALA A 164 -22.11 -2.56 1.51
C ALA A 164 -23.33 -3.00 0.69
N ILE A 165 -23.14 -3.96 -0.21
CA ILE A 165 -24.21 -4.64 -0.94
C ILE A 165 -24.40 -6.02 -0.31
N ILE A 166 -25.60 -6.30 0.18
CA ILE A 166 -25.96 -7.58 0.79
C ILE A 166 -26.75 -8.40 -0.22
N ILE A 167 -26.24 -9.58 -0.58
CA ILE A 167 -26.91 -10.50 -1.50
C ILE A 167 -27.67 -11.58 -0.72
N ILE A 168 -28.97 -11.65 -0.98
CA ILE A 168 -29.92 -12.60 -0.41
C ILE A 168 -30.56 -13.34 -1.58
N ALA A 169 -30.57 -14.67 -1.54
CA ALA A 169 -31.23 -15.53 -2.50
C ALA A 169 -32.63 -15.90 -2.01
#